data_AF-A0A3F2RDE6-F1
#
_entry.id   AF-A0A3F2RDE6-F1
#
_cell.length_a   1.000
_cell.length_b   1.000
_cell.length_c   1.000
_cell.angle_alpha   90.00
_cell.angle_beta   90.00
_cell.angle_gamma   90.00
#
_symmetry.space_group_name_H-M   'P 1'
#
loop_
_entity.id
_entity.type
_entity.pdbx_description
1 polymer ?
#
loop_
_entity_poly.entity_id
_entity_poly.type
_entity_poly.pdbx_seq_one_letter_code
_entity_poly.pdbx_strand_id
1 'polypeptide(L)'
;MTKRNDVHVPPAMAQMETKLQPGLESGQALMAQGEAAFHDFVAQQLEPALGHTLPQMEVRCKNLSVIAEVAMVQQTSTTTTFELPSVYNTVKHA
;
A
#
# COMPACT_ATOMS: atom_id res chain seq x y z
N MET A 1 -18.06 53.19 11.11
CA MET A 1 -16.93 52.60 10.35
C MET A 1 -16.48 51.35 11.09
N THR A 2 -17.00 50.19 10.70
CA THR A 2 -16.89 48.94 11.45
C THR A 2 -15.60 48.22 11.04
N LYS A 3 -14.64 48.09 11.95
CA LYS A 3 -13.48 47.21 11.75
C LYS A 3 -13.98 45.76 11.79
N ARG A 4 -13.87 45.06 10.66
CA ARG A 4 -14.09 43.61 10.58
C ARG A 4 -13.00 42.93 11.40
N ASN A 5 -13.40 42.11 12.37
CA ASN A 5 -12.52 41.17 13.04
C ASN A 5 -12.16 40.10 12.01
N ASP A 6 -10.94 40.15 11.48
CA ASP A 6 -10.30 39.00 10.88
C ASP A 6 -9.97 38.05 12.03
N VAL A 7 -10.85 37.07 12.26
CA VAL A 7 -10.51 35.90 13.07
C VAL A 7 -9.38 35.20 12.32
N HIS A 8 -8.15 35.45 12.77
CA HIS A 8 -7.01 34.63 12.43
C HIS A 8 -7.30 33.23 12.98
N VAL A 9 -7.89 32.39 12.14
CA VAL A 9 -7.93 30.95 12.37
C VAL A 9 -6.47 30.49 12.26
N PRO A 10 -5.86 29.97 13.33
CA PRO A 10 -4.49 29.48 13.27
C PRO A 10 -4.43 28.31 12.26
N PRO A 11 -3.35 28.16 11.48
CA PRO A 11 -3.23 27.11 10.47
C PRO A 11 -2.91 25.73 11.09
N ALA A 12 -3.35 25.48 12.33
CA ALA A 12 -3.05 24.25 13.08
C ALA A 12 -4.16 23.19 13.00
N MET A 13 -5.02 23.25 11.97
CA MET A 13 -5.93 22.15 11.59
C MET A 13 -5.80 21.81 10.09
N ALA A 14 -4.74 22.28 9.43
CA ALA A 14 -4.33 21.79 8.11
C ALA A 14 -3.36 20.61 8.20
N GLN A 15 -3.21 20.03 9.40
CA GLN A 15 -2.86 18.62 9.52
C GLN A 15 -4.15 17.82 9.32
N MET A 16 -4.69 17.83 8.10
CA MET A 16 -5.29 16.59 7.64
C MET A 16 -4.09 15.65 7.60
N GLU A 17 -3.97 14.89 8.69
CA GLU A 17 -3.23 13.65 8.78
C GLU A 17 -2.96 13.16 7.37
N THR A 18 -1.70 13.21 6.93
CA THR A 18 -1.35 12.64 5.63
C THR A 18 -1.72 11.19 5.81
N LYS A 19 -2.95 10.84 5.41
CA LYS A 19 -3.48 9.55 5.72
C LYS A 19 -2.56 8.61 5.00
N LEU A 20 -1.87 7.86 5.84
CA LEU A 20 -0.83 6.93 5.54
C LEU A 20 -1.40 6.00 4.46
N GLN A 21 -1.14 6.37 3.20
CA GLN A 21 -1.60 5.60 2.05
C GLN A 21 -0.63 4.42 1.97
N PRO A 22 -1.14 3.19 2.10
CA PRO A 22 -0.28 2.02 2.02
C PRO A 22 0.31 1.92 0.60
N GLY A 23 1.56 1.48 0.51
CA GLY A 23 2.18 1.23 -0.81
C GLY A 23 1.47 0.06 -1.48
N LEU A 24 1.03 0.22 -2.74
CA LEU A 24 0.28 -0.81 -3.47
C LEU A 24 1.18 -1.64 -4.40
N GLU A 25 2.46 -1.31 -4.47
CA GLU A 25 3.44 -1.94 -5.36
C GLU A 25 3.92 -3.31 -4.86
N SER A 26 3.77 -3.61 -3.56
CA SER A 26 4.13 -4.91 -3.00
C SER A 26 3.37 -5.18 -1.70
N GLY A 27 3.26 -6.45 -1.31
CA GLY A 27 2.67 -6.82 -0.01
C GLY A 27 3.46 -6.26 1.18
N GLN A 28 4.79 -6.14 1.06
CA GLN A 28 5.61 -5.54 2.12
C GLN A 28 5.32 -4.05 2.28
N ALA A 29 5.22 -3.31 1.18
CA ALA A 29 4.90 -1.89 1.21
C ALA A 29 3.46 -1.62 1.69
N LEU A 30 2.53 -2.51 1.33
CA LEU A 30 1.13 -2.45 1.78
C LEU A 30 1.05 -2.60 3.30
N MET A 31 1.83 -3.53 3.86
CA MET A 31 1.84 -3.85 5.28
C MET A 31 2.82 -3.01 6.11
N ALA A 32 3.62 -2.13 5.49
CA ALA A 32 4.64 -1.33 6.18
C ALA A 32 4.05 -0.44 7.30
N GLN A 33 2.80 -0.01 7.13
CA GLN A 33 2.07 0.86 8.04
C GLN A 33 1.07 0.08 8.91
N GLY A 34 1.04 -1.26 8.76
CA GLY A 34 0.13 -2.16 9.45
C GLY A 34 -1.25 -2.29 8.79
N GLU A 35 -2.05 -3.22 9.30
CA GLU A 35 -3.39 -3.54 8.78
C GLU A 35 -4.41 -2.40 8.96
N ALA A 36 -4.27 -1.60 10.02
CA ALA A 36 -5.17 -0.48 10.28
C ALA A 36 -5.11 0.56 9.14
N ALA A 37 -3.91 0.89 8.65
CA ALA A 37 -3.74 1.78 7.52
C ALA A 37 -4.40 1.23 6.23
N PHE A 38 -4.34 -0.09 6.03
CA PHE A 38 -5.05 -0.75 4.93
C PHE A 38 -6.58 -0.65 5.10
N HIS A 39 -7.12 -0.93 6.29
CA HIS A 39 -8.56 -0.82 6.55
C HIS A 39 -9.06 0.61 6.33
N ASP A 40 -8.34 1.60 6.84
CA ASP A 40 -8.70 2.99 6.67
C ASP A 40 -8.59 3.42 5.21
N PHE A 41 -7.58 2.93 4.47
CA PHE A 41 -7.47 3.13 3.02
C PHE A 41 -8.70 2.62 2.28
N VAL A 42 -9.12 1.37 2.55
CA VAL A 42 -10.33 0.79 1.96
C VAL A 42 -11.57 1.61 2.31
N ALA A 43 -11.71 2.01 3.58
CA ALA A 43 -12.84 2.83 4.03
C ALA A 43 -12.94 4.16 3.27
N GLN A 44 -11.82 4.86 3.14
CA GLN A 44 -11.79 6.14 2.42
C GLN A 44 -12.12 6.05 0.94
N GLN A 45 -11.86 4.91 0.30
CA GLN A 45 -12.25 4.71 -1.08
C GLN A 45 -13.74 4.34 -1.19
N LEU A 46 -14.31 3.66 -0.19
CA LEU A 46 -15.70 3.24 -0.20
C LEU A 46 -16.69 4.33 0.20
N GLU A 47 -16.39 5.21 1.16
CA GLU A 47 -17.34 6.27 1.58
C GLU A 47 -17.76 7.17 0.40
N PRO A 48 -16.84 7.66 -0.45
CA PRO A 48 -17.20 8.43 -1.63
C PRO A 48 -17.94 7.59 -2.69
N ALA A 49 -17.60 6.30 -2.82
CA ALA A 49 -18.23 5.40 -3.79
C ALA A 49 -19.66 5.03 -3.40
N LEU A 50 -19.95 4.92 -2.10
CA LEU A 50 -21.27 4.63 -1.55
C LEU A 50 -22.13 5.89 -1.35
N GLY A 51 -21.50 7.06 -1.23
CA GLY A 51 -22.21 8.34 -1.04
C GLY A 51 -22.76 8.55 0.37
N HIS A 52 -22.34 7.74 1.33
CA HIS A 52 -22.71 7.86 2.74
C HIS A 52 -21.55 7.40 3.64
N THR A 53 -21.61 7.76 4.92
CA THR A 53 -20.64 7.29 5.92
C THR A 53 -20.67 5.77 6.04
N LEU A 54 -19.49 5.19 6.22
CA LEU A 54 -19.36 3.74 6.31
C LEU A 54 -19.85 3.23 7.69
N PRO A 55 -20.69 2.18 7.74
CA PRO A 55 -20.98 1.48 8.99
C PRO A 55 -19.71 0.80 9.54
N GLN A 56 -19.79 0.18 10.73
CA GLN A 56 -18.68 -0.66 11.19
C GLN A 56 -18.36 -1.75 10.16
N MET A 57 -17.14 -1.70 9.61
CA MET A 57 -16.72 -2.53 8.48
C MET A 57 -15.61 -3.51 8.91
N GLU A 58 -15.78 -4.76 8.54
CA GLU A 58 -14.73 -5.78 8.59
C GLU A 58 -14.22 -6.01 7.16
N VAL A 59 -12.93 -5.73 6.92
CA VAL A 59 -12.31 -6.03 5.63
C VAL A 59 -11.76 -7.44 5.66
N ARG A 60 -12.25 -8.31 4.77
CA ARG A 60 -11.82 -9.71 4.69
C ARG A 60 -11.34 -10.05 3.29
N CYS A 61 -10.07 -10.39 3.16
CA CYS A 61 -9.55 -10.98 1.93
C CYS A 61 -9.86 -12.48 1.94
N LYS A 62 -10.65 -12.97 0.99
CA LYS A 62 -10.90 -14.40 0.78
C LYS A 62 -10.41 -14.81 -0.61
N ASN A 63 -9.70 -15.94 -0.68
CA ASN A 63 -9.16 -16.50 -1.93
C ASN A 63 -8.26 -15.51 -2.70
N LEU A 64 -7.37 -14.81 -2.00
CA LEU A 64 -6.42 -13.88 -2.62
C LEU A 64 -5.32 -14.65 -3.34
N SER A 65 -5.21 -14.47 -4.66
CA SER A 65 -4.09 -14.94 -5.48
C SER A 65 -3.30 -13.73 -5.99
N VAL A 66 -2.00 -13.70 -5.75
CA VAL A 66 -1.11 -12.61 -6.17
C VAL A 66 -0.21 -13.12 -7.30
N ILE A 67 -0.20 -12.42 -8.44
CA ILE A 67 0.65 -12.71 -9.59
C ILE A 67 1.54 -11.49 -9.81
N ALA A 68 2.85 -11.70 -9.92
CA ALA A 68 3.81 -10.63 -10.21
C ALA A 68 4.78 -11.10 -11.30
N GLU A 69 5.04 -10.24 -12.28
CA GLU A 69 6.11 -10.46 -13.26
C GLU A 69 7.43 -10.04 -12.64
N VAL A 70 8.31 -11.00 -12.37
CA VAL A 70 9.64 -10.73 -11.81
C VAL A 70 10.63 -10.64 -12.96
N ALA A 71 11.14 -9.44 -13.23
CA ALA A 71 12.21 -9.25 -14.21
C ALA A 71 13.50 -9.88 -13.68
N MET A 72 14.07 -10.78 -14.47
CA MET A 72 15.32 -11.47 -14.14
C MET A 72 16.49 -10.63 -14.66
N VAL A 73 17.26 -10.03 -13.74
CA VAL A 73 18.49 -9.33 -14.12
C VAL A 73 19.54 -10.38 -14.48
N GLN A 74 19.87 -10.49 -15.76
CA GLN A 74 21.00 -11.28 -16.23
C GLN A 74 22.29 -10.55 -15.84
N GLN A 75 22.85 -10.86 -14.67
CA GLN A 75 24.16 -10.37 -14.29
C GLN A 75 25.21 -11.11 -15.13
N THR A 76 25.73 -10.45 -16.17
CA THR A 76 26.66 -10.99 -17.16
C THR A 76 28.09 -11.23 -16.63
N SER A 77 28.28 -11.17 -15.32
CA SER A 77 29.59 -11.11 -14.68
C SER A 77 29.78 -12.18 -13.60
N THR A 78 29.41 -13.42 -13.89
CA THR A 78 30.09 -14.65 -13.45
C THR A 78 29.46 -15.83 -14.19
N THR A 79 30.23 -16.89 -14.41
CA THR A 79 29.95 -18.11 -15.21
C THR A 79 28.75 -18.96 -14.80
N THR A 80 27.81 -18.41 -14.04
CA THR A 80 26.60 -19.05 -13.56
C THR A 80 25.41 -18.42 -14.28
N THR A 81 24.90 -19.10 -15.30
CA THR A 81 23.54 -18.84 -15.83
C THR A 81 22.59 -18.87 -14.64
N PHE A 82 22.00 -17.73 -14.30
CA PHE A 82 20.92 -17.71 -13.32
C PHE A 82 19.79 -18.57 -13.89
N GLU A 83 19.30 -19.48 -13.08
CA GLU A 83 18.20 -20.38 -13.44
C GLU A 83 17.07 -20.17 -12.43
N LEU A 84 15.83 -20.40 -12.86
CA LEU A 84 14.69 -20.30 -11.96
C LEU A 84 14.90 -21.23 -10.76
N PRO A 85 14.61 -20.80 -9.52
CA PRO A 85 14.62 -21.71 -8.37
C PRO A 85 13.62 -22.84 -8.63
N SER A 86 14.15 -24.02 -8.94
CA SER A 86 13.40 -25.24 -9.16
C SER A 86 14.07 -26.36 -8.39
N VAL A 87 13.34 -27.43 -8.09
CA VAL A 87 13.91 -28.61 -7.42
C VAL A 87 15.12 -29.12 -8.20
N TYR A 88 15.00 -29.20 -9.52
CA TYR A 88 16.10 -29.60 -10.40
C TYR A 88 17.29 -28.63 -10.30
N ASN A 89 17.03 -27.32 -10.35
CA ASN A 89 18.10 -26.31 -10.28
C ASN A 89 18.78 -26.27 -8.90
N THR A 90 18.06 -26.63 -7.85
CA THR A 90 18.63 -26.75 -6.50
C THR A 90 19.57 -27.95 -6.41
N VAL A 91 19.23 -29.08 -7.05
CA VAL A 91 20.05 -30.30 -7.02
C VAL A 91 21.30 -30.18 -7.91
N LYS A 92 21.21 -29.54 -9.08
CA LYS A 92 22.37 -29.38 -9.97
C LYS A 92 23.45 -28.42 -9.46
N HIS A 93 23.07 -27.50 -8.57
CA HIS A 93 23.96 -26.50 -7.98
C HIS A 93 24.32 -26.81 -6.51
N ALA A 94 23.87 -27.96 -5.98
CA ALA A 94 24.25 -28.48 -4.66
C ALA A 94 25.61 -29.19 -4.72
#